data_AF-A0A0Q7Y047-F1
#
_entry.id   AF-A0A0Q7Y047-F1
#
_cell.length_a   1.000
_cell.length_b   1.000
_cell.length_c   1.000
_cell.angle_alpha   90.00
_cell.angle_beta   90.00
_cell.angle_gamma   90.00
#
_symmetry.space_group_name_H-M   'P 1'
#
loop_
_entity.id
_entity.type
_entity.pdbx_description
1 polymer ?
#
loop_
_entity_poly.entity_id
_entity_poly.type
_entity_poly.pdbx_seq_one_letter_code
_entity_poly.pdbx_strand_id
1 'polypeptide(L)'
;MNTAVITALAEAVSATVKRDDVPAQSGAIKPIVDAVAPIVANATNNEPWYQSRVTIGAIVSIAVPVLGALGVSADVVDADQLTALLVALGSLIGGAITLYGRWKARKPLGG
;
A
#
# COMPACT_ATOMS: atom_id res chain seq x y z
N MET A 1 -0.39 12.05 -1.36
CA MET A 1 1.00 11.88 -0.90
C MET A 1 1.16 12.77 0.32
N ASN A 2 1.50 12.23 1.49
CA ASN A 2 1.74 13.08 2.66
C ASN A 2 3.06 13.83 2.47
N THR A 3 2.97 15.04 1.91
CA THR A 3 4.08 15.89 1.52
C THR A 3 5.00 16.19 2.71
N ALA A 4 4.47 16.19 3.93
CA ALA A 4 5.20 16.54 5.15
C ALA A 4 6.41 15.63 5.42
N VAL A 5 6.30 14.32 5.18
CA VAL A 5 7.41 13.39 5.43
C VAL A 5 8.53 13.56 4.39
N ILE A 6 8.17 13.81 3.13
CA ILE A 6 9.15 14.05 2.06
C ILE A 6 9.82 15.42 2.23
N THR A 7 9.08 16.43 2.69
CA THR A 7 9.64 17.73 3.05
C THR A 7 10.62 17.60 4.20
N ALA A 8 10.25 16.91 5.28
CA ALA A 8 11.14 16.67 6.43
C ALA A 8 12.41 15.88 6.03
N LEU A 9 12.28 14.90 5.12
CA LEU A 9 13.42 14.19 4.55
C LEU A 9 14.33 15.14 3.76
N ALA A 10 13.78 15.98 2.88
CA ALA A 10 14.55 16.92 2.08
C ALA A 10 15.32 17.93 2.97
N GLU A 11 14.70 18.39 4.05
CA GLU A 11 15.33 19.25 5.05
C GLU A 11 16.46 18.54 5.79
N ALA A 12 16.25 17.30 6.24
CA ALA A 12 17.28 16.51 6.94
C ALA A 12 18.48 16.20 6.03
N VAL A 13 18.24 15.85 4.77
CA VAL A 13 19.30 15.61 3.77
C VAL A 13 20.06 16.92 3.50
N SER A 14 19.36 18.03 3.32
CA SER A 14 19.98 19.35 3.11
C SER A 14 20.84 19.77 4.30
N ALA A 15 20.35 19.59 5.53
CA ALA A 15 21.11 19.87 6.74
C ALA A 15 22.38 19.00 6.86
N THR A 16 22.28 17.73 6.46
CA THR A 16 23.41 16.79 6.51
C THR A 16 24.47 17.10 5.45
N VAL A 17 24.06 17.39 4.21
CA VAL A 17 24.98 17.71 3.10
C VAL A 17 25.73 19.03 3.33
N LYS A 18 25.17 19.94 4.13
CA LYS A 18 25.83 21.22 4.49
C LYS A 18 26.91 21.08 5.57
N ARG A 19 27.07 19.91 6.19
CA ARG A 19 28.12 19.71 7.21
C ARG A 19 29.47 19.50 6.55
N ASP A 20 30.49 20.16 7.09
CA ASP A 20 31.86 20.11 6.54
C ASP A 20 32.52 18.72 6.62
N ASP A 21 32.00 17.82 7.47
CA ASP A 21 32.49 16.45 7.63
C ASP A 21 31.86 15.45 6.64
N VAL A 22 30.85 15.87 5.88
CA VAL A 22 30.15 15.00 4.92
C VAL A 22 30.69 15.26 3.52
N PRO A 23 31.31 14.27 2.84
CA PRO A 23 31.85 14.45 1.49
C PRO A 23 30.74 14.40 0.43
N ALA A 24 29.79 15.34 0.50
CA ALA A 24 28.67 15.44 -0.42
C ALA A 24 28.58 16.84 -1.01
N GLN A 25 28.29 16.93 -2.31
CA GLN A 25 28.08 18.20 -2.98
C GLN A 25 26.61 18.64 -2.84
N SER A 26 26.36 19.94 -2.64
CA SER A 26 24.99 20.49 -2.53
C SER A 26 24.10 20.15 -3.73
N GLY A 27 24.67 19.97 -4.91
CA GLY A 27 23.94 19.53 -6.12
C GLY A 27 23.36 18.11 -6.02
N ALA A 28 23.86 17.27 -5.11
CA ALA A 28 23.41 15.90 -4.92
C ALA A 28 22.10 15.78 -4.11
N ILE A 29 21.65 16.86 -3.45
CA ILE A 29 20.46 16.84 -2.60
C ILE A 29 19.22 16.39 -3.39
N LYS A 30 18.94 17.00 -4.54
CA LYS A 30 17.76 16.67 -5.34
C LYS A 30 17.79 15.22 -5.86
N PRO A 31 18.89 14.73 -6.48
CA PRO A 31 19.00 13.32 -6.86
C PRO A 31 18.77 12.33 -5.70
N ILE A 32 19.30 12.62 -4.51
CA ILE A 32 19.13 11.77 -3.33
C ILE A 32 17.65 11.77 -2.89
N VAL A 33 17.04 12.95 -2.77
CA VAL A 33 15.63 13.06 -2.38
C VAL A 33 14.74 12.35 -3.39
N ASP A 34 14.96 12.54 -4.70
CA ASP A 34 14.17 11.90 -5.75
C ASP A 34 14.28 10.36 -5.71
N ALA A 35 15.46 9.82 -5.41
CA ALA A 35 15.67 8.38 -5.30
C ALA A 35 15.02 7.77 -4.04
N VAL A 36 15.01 8.49 -2.92
CA VAL A 36 14.55 7.98 -1.62
C VAL A 36 13.08 8.30 -1.34
N ALA A 37 12.54 9.37 -1.93
CA ALA A 37 11.14 9.77 -1.84
C ALA A 37 10.14 8.63 -2.06
N PRO A 38 10.22 7.83 -3.16
CA PRO A 38 9.28 6.72 -3.37
C PRO A 38 9.45 5.60 -2.33
N ILE A 39 10.67 5.33 -1.86
CA ILE A 39 10.95 4.30 -0.85
C ILE A 39 10.28 4.67 0.47
N VAL A 40 10.43 5.93 0.91
CA VAL A 40 9.80 6.44 2.13
C VAL A 40 8.29 6.51 2.00
N ALA A 41 7.77 6.90 0.83
CA ALA A 41 6.33 6.90 0.57
C ALA A 41 5.73 5.48 0.69
N ASN A 42 6.42 4.47 0.17
CA ASN A 42 5.99 3.07 0.25
C ASN A 42 6.10 2.54 1.69
N ALA A 43 7.23 2.77 2.37
CA ALA A 43 7.44 2.33 3.75
C ALA A 43 6.44 2.96 4.73
N THR A 44 6.00 4.19 4.46
CA THR A 44 4.99 4.89 5.28
C THR A 44 3.56 4.72 4.76
N ASN A 45 3.32 3.88 3.74
CA ASN A 45 2.02 3.68 3.09
C ASN A 45 1.33 4.98 2.63
N ASN A 46 2.10 6.04 2.32
CA ASN A 46 1.59 7.36 1.91
C ASN A 46 1.38 7.53 0.40
N GLU A 47 1.62 6.47 -0.37
CA GLU A 47 1.32 6.38 -1.80
C GLU A 47 -0.21 6.48 -2.06
N PRO A 48 -0.65 7.09 -3.19
CA PRO A 48 -2.05 7.06 -3.58
C PRO A 48 -2.59 5.62 -3.64
N TRP A 49 -3.82 5.41 -3.17
CA TRP A 49 -4.40 4.07 -3.05
C TRP A 49 -4.41 3.27 -4.37
N TYR A 50 -4.54 3.95 -5.51
CA TYR A 50 -4.54 3.36 -6.84
C TYR A 50 -3.15 2.96 -7.35
N GLN A 51 -2.06 3.37 -6.69
CA GLN A 51 -0.69 2.93 -7.00
C GLN A 51 -0.25 1.78 -6.08
N SER A 52 -0.97 1.55 -4.99
CA SER A 52 -0.60 0.53 -4.02
C SER A 52 -0.92 -0.88 -4.50
N ARG A 53 0.12 -1.70 -4.67
CA ARG A 53 -0.02 -3.12 -5.03
C ARG A 53 -0.89 -3.89 -4.03
N VAL A 54 -0.84 -3.53 -2.75
CA VAL A 54 -1.65 -4.15 -1.69
C VAL A 54 -3.12 -3.76 -1.82
N THR A 55 -3.42 -2.48 -2.05
CA THR A 55 -4.80 -2.03 -2.25
C THR A 55 -5.41 -2.63 -3.50
N ILE A 56 -4.68 -2.63 -4.62
CA ILE A 56 -5.15 -3.23 -5.88
C ILE A 56 -5.39 -4.73 -5.68
N GLY A 57 -4.44 -5.45 -5.06
CA GLY A 57 -4.59 -6.87 -4.76
C GLY A 57 -5.82 -7.16 -3.89
N ALA A 58 -6.05 -6.35 -2.84
CA ALA A 58 -7.23 -6.48 -1.99
C ALA A 58 -8.55 -6.23 -2.75
N ILE A 59 -8.59 -5.21 -3.62
CA ILE A 59 -9.75 -4.93 -4.47
C ILE A 59 -10.03 -6.11 -5.40
N VAL A 60 -9.00 -6.68 -6.04
CA VAL A 60 -9.13 -7.84 -6.93
C VAL A 60 -9.63 -9.06 -6.15
N SER A 61 -9.07 -9.34 -4.98
CA SER A 61 -9.50 -10.44 -4.11
C SER A 61 -10.94 -10.32 -3.64
N ILE A 62 -11.48 -9.10 -3.54
CA ILE A 62 -12.90 -8.86 -3.28
C ILE A 62 -13.74 -9.00 -4.56
N ALA A 63 -13.31 -8.34 -5.65
CA ALA A 63 -14.10 -8.18 -6.86
C ALA A 63 -14.30 -9.50 -7.62
N VAL A 64 -13.25 -10.31 -7.75
CA VAL A 64 -13.28 -11.60 -8.48
C VAL A 64 -14.36 -12.54 -7.92
N PRO A 65 -14.40 -12.82 -6.61
CA PRO A 65 -15.44 -13.69 -6.05
C PRO A 65 -16.84 -13.08 -6.07
N VAL A 66 -16.99 -11.77 -5.89
CA VAL A 66 -18.29 -11.10 -5.98
C VAL A 66 -18.85 -11.21 -7.41
N LEU A 67 -18.01 -11.04 -8.42
CA LEU A 67 -18.39 -11.26 -9.83
C LEU A 67 -18.77 -12.72 -10.10
N GLY A 68 -18.07 -13.68 -9.48
CA GLY A 68 -18.42 -15.10 -9.54
C GLY A 68 -19.78 -15.42 -8.88
N ALA A 69 -20.09 -14.78 -7.74
CA ALA A 69 -21.32 -15.00 -6.99
C ALA A 69 -22.57 -14.35 -7.61
N LEU A 70 -22.42 -13.30 -8.42
CA LEU A 70 -23.52 -12.63 -9.12
C LEU A 70 -24.07 -13.40 -10.34
N GLY A 71 -23.65 -14.65 -10.56
CA GLY A 71 -24.42 -15.60 -11.37
C GLY A 71 -23.88 -15.89 -12.76
N VAL A 72 -22.58 -16.17 -12.89
CA VAL A 72 -22.21 -17.28 -13.78
C VAL A 72 -22.54 -18.56 -13.01
N SER A 73 -23.62 -19.24 -13.40
CA SER A 73 -24.29 -20.39 -12.75
C SER A 73 -25.14 -20.09 -11.51
N ALA A 74 -26.44 -19.89 -11.77
CA ALA A 74 -27.52 -20.02 -10.80
C ALA A 74 -28.17 -21.40 -11.00
N ASP A 75 -27.82 -22.41 -10.21
CA ASP A 75 -28.77 -23.45 -9.77
C ASP A 75 -28.22 -24.29 -8.61
N VAL A 76 -29.14 -24.79 -7.76
CA VAL A 76 -29.05 -25.74 -6.63
C VAL A 76 -27.70 -25.89 -5.91
N VAL A 77 -27.64 -25.51 -4.62
CA VAL A 77 -26.42 -25.52 -3.78
C VAL A 77 -25.80 -26.91 -3.66
N ASP A 78 -24.79 -27.15 -4.49
CA ASP A 78 -23.83 -28.26 -4.37
C ASP A 78 -22.68 -27.86 -3.42
N ALA A 79 -21.95 -28.84 -2.88
CA ALA A 79 -20.84 -28.61 -1.93
C ALA A 79 -19.74 -27.71 -2.53
N ASP A 80 -19.56 -27.77 -3.85
CA ASP A 80 -18.63 -26.91 -4.60
C ASP A 80 -19.07 -25.45 -4.60
N GLN A 81 -20.38 -25.18 -4.66
CA GLN A 81 -20.92 -23.82 -4.64
C GLN A 81 -20.83 -23.20 -3.23
N LEU A 82 -21.04 -24.02 -2.18
CA LEU A 82 -20.80 -23.59 -0.80
C LEU A 82 -19.32 -23.28 -0.55
N THR A 83 -18.41 -24.10 -1.09
CA THR A 83 -16.96 -23.86 -1.01
C THR A 83 -16.58 -22.58 -1.75
N ALA A 84 -17.10 -22.36 -2.96
CA ALA A 84 -16.88 -21.12 -3.71
C ALA A 84 -17.39 -19.89 -2.94
N LEU A 85 -18.56 -19.99 -2.29
CA LEU A 85 -19.10 -18.92 -1.46
C LEU A 85 -18.22 -18.64 -0.23
N LEU A 86 -17.69 -19.67 0.44
CA LEU A 86 -16.79 -19.50 1.58
C LEU A 86 -15.44 -18.89 1.16
N VAL A 87 -14.88 -19.29 0.02
CA VAL A 87 -13.67 -18.68 -0.55
C VAL A 87 -13.93 -17.21 -0.93
N ALA A 88 -15.10 -16.94 -1.50
CA ALA A 88 -15.54 -15.60 -1.85
C ALA A 88 -15.66 -14.68 -0.62
N LEU A 89 -16.35 -15.16 0.42
CA LEU A 89 -16.49 -14.44 1.67
C LEU A 89 -15.16 -14.28 2.40
N GLY A 90 -14.31 -15.32 2.42
CA GLY A 90 -12.97 -15.26 2.99
C GLY A 90 -12.10 -14.21 2.30
N SER A 91 -12.17 -14.13 0.98
CA SER A 91 -11.41 -13.15 0.18
C SER A 91 -11.99 -11.73 0.31
N LEU A 92 -13.32 -11.61 0.40
CA LEU A 92 -14.01 -10.35 0.70
C LEU A 92 -13.58 -9.79 2.06
N ILE A 93 -13.66 -10.63 3.11
CA ILE A 93 -13.28 -10.28 4.48
C ILE A 93 -11.79 -9.99 4.57
N GLY A 94 -10.95 -10.83 3.98
CA GLY A 94 -9.49 -10.63 3.96
C GLY A 94 -9.08 -9.35 3.23
N GLY A 95 -9.72 -9.04 2.10
CA GLY A 95 -9.52 -7.79 1.38
C GLY A 95 -9.99 -6.58 2.19
N ALA A 96 -11.17 -6.67 2.82
CA ALA A 96 -11.70 -5.61 3.67
C ALA A 96 -10.83 -5.34 4.90
N ILE A 97 -10.36 -6.39 5.58
CA ILE A 97 -9.42 -6.29 6.71
C ILE A 97 -8.09 -5.68 6.25
N THR A 98 -7.58 -6.08 5.08
CA THR A 98 -6.35 -5.51 4.50
C THR A 98 -6.50 -4.02 4.22
N LEU A 99 -7.61 -3.62 3.60
CA LEU A 99 -7.91 -2.23 3.27
C LEU A 99 -8.09 -1.39 4.54
N TYR A 100 -8.83 -1.92 5.50
CA TYR A 100 -9.02 -1.30 6.82
C TYR A 100 -7.71 -1.17 7.58
N GLY A 101 -6.86 -2.20 7.58
CA GLY A 101 -5.52 -2.17 8.15
C GLY A 101 -4.68 -1.06 7.53
N ARG A 102 -4.68 -0.92 6.20
CA ARG A 102 -3.97 0.16 5.52
C ARG A 102 -4.49 1.55 5.90
N TRP A 103 -5.79 1.73 6.03
CA TRP A 103 -6.37 3.04 6.36
C TRP A 103 -6.26 3.42 7.83
N LYS A 104 -6.23 2.44 8.74
CA LYS A 104 -6.24 2.69 10.18
C LYS A 104 -4.87 2.53 10.86
N ALA A 105 -3.95 1.75 10.29
CA ALA A 105 -2.62 1.59 10.86
C ALA A 105 -1.83 2.91 10.77
N ARG A 106 -1.56 3.50 11.93
CA ARG A 106 -0.75 4.72 12.09
C ARG A 106 0.68 4.44 12.57
N LYS A 107 1.00 3.17 12.85
CA LYS A 107 2.33 2.71 13.29
C LYS A 107 2.76 1.49 12.48
N PRO A 108 4.04 1.40 12.06
CA PRO A 108 4.57 0.21 11.43
C PRO A 108 4.55 -0.97 12.41
N LEU A 109 4.32 -2.18 11.91
CA LEU A 109 4.46 -3.40 12.71
C LEU A 109 5.95 -3.69 12.89
N GLY A 110 6.41 -3.84 14.13
CA GLY A 110 7.81 -4.17 14.46
C GLY A 110 8.71 -3.01 14.86
N GLY A 111 8.17 -1.94 15.45
CA GLY A 111 8.92 -0.83 16.05
C GLY A 111 8.57 -0.62 17.51
#